data_AF-A0A2N2FET7-F1
#
_entry.id   AF-A0A2N2FET7-F1
#
_cell.length_a   1.000
_cell.length_b   1.000
_cell.length_c   1.000
_cell.angle_alpha   90.00
_cell.angle_beta   90.00
_cell.angle_gamma   90.00
#
_symmetry.space_group_name_H-M   'P 1'
#
loop_
_entity.id
_entity.type
_entity.pdbx_description
1 polymer ?
#
loop_
_entity_poly.entity_id
_entity_poly.type
_entity_poly.pdbx_seq_one_letter_code
_entity_poly.pdbx_strand_id
1 'polypeptide(L)'
;MHFGRSHGSEGRHAACGGDLKPKSGAADVAGVDLMRLRGVQLPELRRKVAVVFQDFKVLPERTVFENISIALEVRGVSSVSIDKRVRAVIRALDLEERSYARCDELSGGEQQRVAIARSMVVNPELILADEPTGNLDSDLSHHLIDLFKQFNTYGTTIIMATHNREVLSWAPEARQVHLVRGEIQAPPPGSPGSVLDAKPIIGGRA
;
A
#
# COMPACT_ATOMS: atom_id res chain seq x y z
N MET A 1 6.24 -7.57 16.44
CA MET A 1 4.76 -7.62 16.40
C MET A 1 4.34 -9.08 16.40
N HIS A 2 3.55 -9.53 17.37
CA HIS A 2 3.06 -10.91 17.39
C HIS A 2 1.73 -10.98 16.64
N PHE A 3 1.75 -11.37 15.36
CA PHE A 3 0.53 -11.65 14.60
C PHE A 3 0.02 -13.03 14.99
N GLY A 4 -0.93 -13.06 15.94
CA GLY A 4 -1.67 -14.27 16.28
C GLY A 4 -2.55 -14.71 15.11
N ARG A 5 -2.59 -16.03 14.87
CA ARG A 5 -3.43 -16.69 13.86
C ARG A 5 -4.89 -16.24 13.97
N SER A 6 -5.35 -15.43 13.03
CA SER A 6 -6.78 -15.35 12.67
C SER A 6 -6.90 -15.44 11.16
N HIS A 7 -7.92 -16.17 10.72
CA HIS A 7 -8.15 -16.59 9.35
C HIS A 7 -8.44 -15.37 8.46
N GLY A 8 -7.93 -15.40 7.21
CA GLY A 8 -8.23 -14.41 6.16
C GLY A 8 -7.22 -13.27 6.05
N SER A 9 -6.83 -12.93 4.82
CA SER A 9 -6.05 -11.74 4.42
C SER A 9 -6.64 -10.42 4.94
N GLU A 10 -7.90 -10.40 5.35
CA GLU A 10 -8.58 -9.25 5.96
C GLU A 10 -7.99 -8.84 7.32
N GLY A 11 -7.47 -9.78 8.12
CA GLY A 11 -6.96 -9.49 9.47
C GLY A 11 -5.60 -8.77 9.51
N ARG A 12 -4.82 -8.81 8.43
CA ARG A 12 -3.46 -8.22 8.40
C ARG A 12 -3.47 -6.72 8.19
N HIS A 13 -4.40 -6.24 7.36
CA HIS A 13 -4.57 -4.83 6.99
C HIS A 13 -5.24 -4.01 8.08
N ALA A 14 -6.17 -4.64 8.80
CA ALA A 14 -6.91 -4.01 9.87
C ALA A 14 -5.97 -3.42 10.93
N ALA A 15 -4.84 -4.05 11.26
CA ALA A 15 -3.91 -3.51 12.26
C ALA A 15 -3.26 -2.19 11.84
N CYS A 16 -2.79 -2.10 10.60
CA CYS A 16 -2.06 -0.94 10.13
C CYS A 16 -2.99 0.20 9.66
N GLY A 17 -4.24 -0.11 9.31
CA GLY A 17 -5.30 0.87 9.02
C GLY A 17 -6.03 1.40 10.26
N GLY A 18 -5.67 0.92 11.46
CA GLY A 18 -6.24 1.34 12.76
C GLY A 18 -7.47 0.55 13.23
N ASP A 19 -7.85 -0.52 12.54
CA ASP A 19 -8.96 -1.42 12.87
C ASP A 19 -8.56 -2.56 13.85
N LEU A 20 -7.26 -2.85 14.03
CA LEU A 20 -6.74 -3.75 15.07
C LEU A 20 -5.63 -3.08 15.87
N LYS A 21 -5.76 -3.06 17.20
CA LYS A 21 -4.70 -2.58 18.08
C LYS A 21 -3.64 -3.65 18.32
N PRO A 22 -2.34 -3.30 18.40
CA PRO A 22 -1.33 -4.24 18.86
C PRO A 22 -1.71 -4.79 20.24
N LYS A 23 -1.56 -6.11 20.43
CA LYS A 23 -1.85 -6.74 21.74
C LYS A 23 -0.81 -6.37 22.80
N SER A 24 0.42 -6.09 22.39
CA SER A 24 1.53 -5.70 23.27
C SER A 24 2.62 -4.99 22.46
N GLY A 25 3.50 -4.26 23.15
CA GLY A 25 4.57 -3.45 22.56
C GLY A 25 4.13 -2.01 22.23
N ALA A 26 4.95 -1.33 21.43
CA ALA A 26 4.67 0.01 20.93
C ALA A 26 4.65 -0.01 19.40
N ALA A 27 3.73 0.75 18.80
CA ALA A 27 3.64 0.92 17.36
C ALA A 27 3.21 2.36 17.04
N ASP A 28 3.98 3.01 16.18
CA ASP A 28 3.68 4.32 15.62
C ASP A 28 3.53 4.19 14.11
N VAL A 29 2.50 4.80 13.54
CA VAL A 29 2.26 4.83 12.10
C VAL A 29 1.96 6.25 11.67
N ALA A 30 2.78 6.79 10.76
CA ALA A 30 2.64 8.16 10.24
C ALA A 30 2.55 9.24 11.35
N GLY A 31 3.30 9.03 12.44
CA GLY A 31 3.34 9.90 13.63
C GLY A 31 2.17 9.70 14.59
N VAL A 32 1.40 8.61 14.44
CA VAL A 32 0.26 8.28 15.31
C VAL A 32 0.54 7.00 16.09
N ASP A 33 0.54 7.12 17.42
CA ASP A 33 0.63 5.99 18.35
C ASP A 33 -0.63 5.12 18.30
N LEU A 34 -0.50 3.89 17.78
CA LEU A 34 -1.60 2.95 17.61
C LEU A 34 -2.15 2.41 18.93
N MET A 35 -1.36 2.39 20.00
CA MET A 35 -1.82 1.93 21.33
C MET A 35 -2.80 2.94 21.93
N ARG A 36 -2.54 4.24 21.68
CA ARG A 36 -3.34 5.36 22.19
C ARG A 36 -4.42 5.84 21.23
N LEU A 37 -4.46 5.31 20.00
CA LEU A 37 -5.41 5.69 18.97
C LEU A 37 -6.86 5.59 19.49
N ARG A 38 -7.57 6.72 19.43
CA ARG A 38 -9.02 6.79 19.69
C ARG A 38 -9.77 6.82 18.36
N GLY A 39 -11.03 6.36 18.33
CA GLY A 39 -11.84 6.31 17.11
C GLY A 39 -11.96 7.66 16.37
N VAL A 40 -11.90 8.77 17.11
CA VAL A 40 -11.93 10.14 16.55
C VAL A 40 -10.69 10.47 15.70
N GLN A 41 -9.55 9.85 15.96
CA GLN A 41 -8.29 10.08 15.22
C GLN A 41 -8.15 9.14 14.01
N LEU A 42 -9.02 8.13 13.90
CA LEU A 42 -8.97 7.14 12.83
C LEU A 42 -9.13 7.76 11.43
N PRO A 43 -10.02 8.76 11.18
CA PRO A 43 -10.09 9.41 9.89
C PRO A 43 -8.81 10.15 9.51
N GLU A 44 -8.08 10.75 10.46
CA GLU A 44 -6.81 11.42 10.19
C GLU A 44 -5.73 10.42 9.80
N LEU A 45 -5.60 9.31 10.53
CA LEU A 45 -4.69 8.22 10.17
C LEU A 45 -5.00 7.67 8.77
N ARG A 46 -6.28 7.42 8.46
CA ARG A 46 -6.73 6.94 7.14
C ARG A 46 -6.51 7.95 6.00
N ARG A 47 -6.27 9.23 6.30
CA ARG A 47 -5.83 10.22 5.28
C ARG A 47 -4.33 10.13 5.00
N LYS A 48 -3.54 9.66 5.96
CA LYS A 48 -2.08 9.52 5.83
C LYS A 48 -1.65 8.19 5.25
N VAL A 49 -2.44 7.14 5.48
CA VAL A 49 -2.13 5.77 5.05
C VAL A 49 -3.02 5.35 3.89
N ALA A 50 -2.41 4.82 2.83
CA ALA A 50 -3.11 4.15 1.75
C ALA A 50 -2.86 2.64 1.81
N VAL A 51 -3.87 1.86 1.43
CA VAL A 51 -3.79 0.39 1.38
C VAL A 51 -4.10 -0.06 -0.05
N VAL A 52 -3.21 -0.90 -0.59
CA VAL A 52 -3.38 -1.55 -1.90
C VAL A 52 -3.74 -3.01 -1.65
N PHE A 53 -4.94 -3.41 -2.08
CA PHE A 53 -5.47 -4.77 -1.91
C PHE A 53 -5.32 -5.59 -3.20
N GLN A 54 -5.20 -6.91 -3.04
CA GLN A 54 -5.15 -7.89 -4.15
C GLN A 54 -6.42 -7.88 -5.03
N ASP A 55 -7.60 -7.58 -4.46
CA ASP A 55 -8.88 -7.64 -5.19
C ASP A 55 -9.25 -6.33 -5.90
N PHE A 56 -8.37 -5.32 -5.87
CA PHE A 56 -8.46 -3.97 -6.47
C PHE A 56 -9.62 -3.09 -5.99
N LYS A 57 -10.78 -3.66 -5.66
CA LYS A 57 -11.99 -2.99 -5.14
C LYS A 57 -12.35 -1.73 -5.94
N VAL A 58 -12.18 -1.74 -7.26
CA VAL A 58 -12.58 -0.64 -8.14
C VAL A 58 -14.10 -0.54 -8.22
N LEU A 59 -14.62 0.65 -8.48
CA LEU A 59 -16.04 0.88 -8.68
C LEU A 59 -16.37 0.60 -10.16
N PRO A 60 -17.01 -0.53 -10.50
CA PRO A 60 -17.14 -0.98 -11.89
C PRO A 60 -17.93 0.01 -12.74
N GLU A 61 -18.96 0.63 -12.14
CA GLU A 61 -19.84 1.54 -12.87
C GLU A 61 -19.31 2.96 -13.08
N ARG A 62 -18.13 3.24 -12.53
CA ARG A 62 -17.48 4.56 -12.62
C ARG A 62 -16.36 4.51 -13.64
N THR A 63 -16.09 5.65 -14.25
CA THR A 63 -14.95 5.81 -15.15
C THR A 63 -13.62 5.70 -14.41
N VAL A 64 -12.52 5.50 -15.14
CA VAL A 64 -11.16 5.57 -14.58
C VAL A 64 -10.94 6.88 -13.82
N PHE A 65 -11.30 8.01 -14.44
CA PHE A 65 -11.16 9.33 -13.82
C PHE A 65 -11.96 9.43 -12.52
N GLU A 66 -13.23 9.03 -12.51
CA GLU A 66 -14.08 9.09 -11.32
C GLU A 66 -13.60 8.16 -10.20
N ASN A 67 -13.12 6.97 -10.55
CA ASN A 67 -12.54 6.03 -9.58
C ASN A 67 -11.35 6.65 -8.86
N ILE A 68 -10.52 7.42 -9.56
CA ILE A 68 -9.34 8.05 -8.99
C ILE A 68 -9.72 9.35 -8.25
N SER A 69 -10.66 10.14 -8.78
CA SER A 69 -11.06 11.43 -8.19
C SER A 69 -11.74 11.30 -6.83
N ILE A 70 -12.48 10.21 -6.59
CA ILE A 70 -13.27 10.01 -5.36
C ILE A 70 -12.45 10.21 -4.08
N ALA A 71 -11.19 9.77 -4.08
CA ALA A 71 -10.32 9.86 -2.91
C ALA A 71 -9.92 11.32 -2.59
N LEU A 72 -9.88 12.20 -3.59
CA LEU A 72 -9.65 13.63 -3.43
C LEU A 72 -10.94 14.39 -3.12
N GLU A 73 -12.06 13.99 -3.70
CA GLU A 73 -13.39 14.57 -3.44
C GLU A 73 -13.78 14.39 -1.97
N VAL A 74 -13.60 13.19 -1.43
CA VAL A 74 -13.84 12.89 0.00
C VAL A 74 -12.94 13.74 0.92
N ARG A 75 -11.79 14.20 0.43
CA ARG A 75 -10.87 15.11 1.15
C ARG A 75 -11.21 16.59 0.95
N GLY A 76 -12.24 16.92 0.18
CA GLY A 76 -12.65 18.29 -0.09
C GLY A 76 -11.65 19.08 -0.96
N VAL A 77 -10.86 18.40 -1.79
CA VAL A 77 -9.92 19.05 -2.71
C VAL A 77 -10.70 19.80 -3.81
N SER A 78 -10.22 20.97 -4.22
CA SER A 78 -10.88 21.74 -5.29
C SER A 78 -10.89 21.00 -6.62
N SER A 79 -11.96 21.15 -7.41
CA SER A 79 -12.12 20.49 -8.73
C SER A 79 -10.94 20.73 -9.67
N VAL A 80 -10.39 21.95 -9.69
CA VAL A 80 -9.20 22.30 -10.49
C VAL A 80 -7.97 21.50 -10.06
N SER A 81 -7.77 21.32 -8.74
CA SER A 81 -6.67 20.53 -8.22
C SER A 81 -6.89 19.03 -8.43
N ILE A 82 -8.14 18.57 -8.36
CA ILE A 82 -8.52 17.19 -8.66
C ILE A 82 -8.14 16.85 -10.09
N ASP A 83 -8.63 17.63 -11.07
CA ASP A 83 -8.37 17.37 -12.48
C ASP A 83 -6.86 17.27 -12.78
N LYS A 84 -6.07 18.23 -12.30
CA LYS A 84 -4.62 18.24 -12.49
C LYS A 84 -3.94 17.01 -11.89
N ARG A 85 -4.30 16.61 -10.67
CA ARG A 85 -3.68 15.47 -9.97
C ARG A 85 -4.10 14.14 -10.59
N VAL A 86 -5.38 13.97 -10.88
CA VAL A 86 -5.92 12.75 -11.48
C VAL A 86 -5.29 12.51 -12.84
N ARG A 87 -5.21 13.53 -13.71
CA ARG A 87 -4.56 13.42 -15.02
C ARG A 87 -3.08 13.05 -14.93
N ALA A 88 -2.34 13.64 -13.97
CA ALA A 88 -0.93 13.31 -13.78
C ALA A 88 -0.72 11.83 -13.39
N VAL A 89 -1.58 11.30 -12.51
CA VAL A 89 -1.51 9.89 -12.09
C VAL A 89 -1.95 8.95 -13.21
N ILE A 90 -3.02 9.29 -13.94
CA ILE A 90 -3.47 8.52 -15.11
C ILE A 90 -2.36 8.39 -16.15
N ARG A 91 -1.63 9.49 -16.43
CA ARG A 91 -0.48 9.49 -17.34
C ARG A 91 0.66 8.61 -16.82
N ALA A 92 0.99 8.70 -15.54
CA ALA A 92 2.06 7.89 -14.95
C ALA A 92 1.79 6.37 -15.04
N LEU A 93 0.53 5.98 -15.15
CA LEU A 93 0.08 4.58 -15.20
C LEU A 93 -0.39 4.14 -16.60
N ASP A 94 -0.13 4.95 -17.64
CA ASP A 94 -0.49 4.64 -19.03
C ASP A 94 -1.99 4.29 -19.20
N LEU A 95 -2.85 5.13 -18.63
CA LEU A 95 -4.31 5.00 -18.68
C LEU A 95 -5.00 6.16 -19.42
N GLU A 96 -4.25 7.01 -20.13
CA GLU A 96 -4.77 8.24 -20.76
C GLU A 96 -5.92 7.95 -21.74
N GLU A 97 -5.74 6.97 -22.62
CA GLU A 97 -6.73 6.50 -23.61
C GLU A 97 -7.95 5.81 -22.97
N ARG A 98 -7.91 5.55 -21.67
CA ARG A 98 -8.99 4.89 -20.90
C ARG A 98 -9.58 5.79 -19.83
N SER A 99 -9.17 7.06 -19.75
CA SER A 99 -9.59 7.99 -18.68
C SER A 99 -11.10 8.07 -18.47
N TYR A 100 -11.88 7.95 -19.54
CA TYR A 100 -13.34 8.04 -19.52
C TYR A 100 -14.05 6.70 -19.80
N ALA A 101 -13.30 5.61 -19.96
CA ALA A 101 -13.87 4.27 -20.04
C ALA A 101 -14.35 3.84 -18.65
N ARG A 102 -15.43 3.05 -18.59
CA ARG A 102 -15.94 2.50 -17.33
C ARG A 102 -15.05 1.35 -16.88
N CYS A 103 -14.91 1.16 -15.57
CA CYS A 103 -14.04 0.11 -15.05
C CYS A 103 -14.52 -1.31 -15.38
N ASP A 104 -15.82 -1.52 -15.61
CA ASP A 104 -16.38 -2.79 -16.10
C ASP A 104 -15.97 -3.14 -17.55
N GLU A 105 -15.49 -2.16 -18.33
CA GLU A 105 -14.99 -2.34 -19.71
C GLU A 105 -13.48 -2.61 -19.77
N LEU A 106 -12.78 -2.44 -18.64
CA LEU A 106 -11.33 -2.59 -18.56
C LEU A 106 -10.90 -4.04 -18.36
N SER A 107 -9.74 -4.38 -18.91
CA SER A 107 -9.03 -5.61 -18.55
C SER A 107 -8.68 -5.63 -17.05
N GLY A 108 -8.46 -6.82 -16.49
CA GLY A 108 -8.07 -6.96 -15.07
C GLY A 108 -6.80 -6.16 -14.72
N GLY A 109 -5.81 -6.14 -15.61
CA GLY A 109 -4.58 -5.35 -15.43
C GLY A 109 -4.82 -3.84 -15.46
N GLU A 110 -5.72 -3.34 -16.32
CA GLU A 110 -6.14 -1.93 -16.32
C GLU A 110 -6.91 -1.58 -15.02
N GLN A 111 -7.86 -2.41 -14.59
CA GLN A 111 -8.59 -2.22 -13.32
C GLN A 111 -7.63 -2.16 -12.12
N GLN A 112 -6.58 -2.97 -12.14
CA GLN A 112 -5.54 -2.92 -11.13
C GLN A 112 -4.78 -1.59 -11.14
N ARG A 113 -4.36 -1.10 -12.31
CA ARG A 113 -3.70 0.23 -12.44
C ARG A 113 -4.62 1.34 -11.92
N VAL A 114 -5.92 1.25 -12.12
CA VAL A 114 -6.90 2.19 -11.53
C VAL A 114 -6.92 2.11 -10.00
N ALA A 115 -6.89 0.92 -9.41
CA ALA A 115 -6.84 0.77 -7.96
C ALA A 115 -5.56 1.36 -7.35
N ILE A 116 -4.42 1.13 -8.00
CA ILE A 116 -3.13 1.72 -7.63
C ILE A 116 -3.21 3.24 -7.74
N ALA A 117 -3.67 3.78 -8.87
CA ALA A 117 -3.86 5.21 -9.10
C ALA A 117 -4.68 5.86 -7.98
N ARG A 118 -5.80 5.24 -7.61
CA ARG A 118 -6.70 5.71 -6.55
C ARG A 118 -6.02 5.76 -5.18
N SER A 119 -5.14 4.79 -4.88
CA SER A 119 -4.36 4.79 -3.63
C SER A 119 -3.27 5.87 -3.61
N MET A 120 -2.72 6.21 -4.78
CA MET A 120 -1.58 7.10 -4.94
C MET A 120 -1.96 8.58 -5.06
N VAL A 121 -3.11 8.88 -5.69
CA VAL A 121 -3.53 10.25 -6.02
C VAL A 121 -3.61 11.18 -4.80
N VAL A 122 -3.76 10.60 -3.61
CA VAL A 122 -3.86 11.32 -2.35
C VAL A 122 -2.50 11.68 -1.73
N ASN A 123 -1.38 11.28 -2.35
CA ASN A 123 -0.02 11.42 -1.83
C ASN A 123 0.10 10.99 -0.36
N PRO A 124 -0.14 9.70 -0.06
CA PRO A 124 -0.09 9.20 1.32
C PRO A 124 1.34 9.27 1.87
N GLU A 125 1.47 9.39 3.19
CA GLU A 125 2.77 9.28 3.89
C GLU A 125 3.25 7.82 3.90
N LEU A 126 2.31 6.87 3.90
CA LEU A 126 2.57 5.43 3.94
C LEU A 126 1.64 4.66 2.98
N ILE A 127 2.22 3.80 2.16
CA ILE A 127 1.50 2.78 1.38
C ILE A 127 1.76 1.42 2.01
N LEU A 128 0.68 0.68 2.26
CA LEU A 128 0.69 -0.70 2.67
C LEU A 128 0.19 -1.56 1.51
N ALA A 129 1.03 -2.46 1.01
CA ALA A 129 0.68 -3.32 -0.10
C ALA A 129 0.83 -4.79 0.32
N ASP A 130 -0.26 -5.55 0.28
CA ASP A 130 -0.26 -7.00 0.55
C ASP A 130 -0.43 -7.76 -0.76
N GLU A 131 0.63 -8.45 -1.16
CA GLU A 131 0.71 -9.19 -2.41
C GLU A 131 0.22 -8.40 -3.64
N PRO A 132 0.69 -7.15 -3.85
CA PRO A 132 0.20 -6.29 -4.93
C PRO A 132 0.50 -6.85 -6.33
N THR A 133 1.42 -7.84 -6.43
CA THR A 133 1.82 -8.50 -7.67
C THR A 133 1.28 -9.93 -7.81
N GLY A 134 0.50 -10.44 -6.85
CA GLY A 134 0.13 -11.86 -6.79
C GLY A 134 -0.73 -12.38 -7.96
N ASN A 135 -1.32 -11.47 -8.74
CA ASN A 135 -2.16 -11.77 -9.92
C ASN A 135 -1.63 -11.11 -11.21
N LEU A 136 -0.40 -10.60 -11.19
CA LEU A 136 0.18 -9.84 -12.29
C LEU A 136 1.14 -10.68 -13.13
N ASP A 137 1.18 -10.38 -14.43
CA ASP A 137 2.31 -10.78 -15.26
C ASP A 137 3.60 -10.06 -14.80
N SER A 138 4.75 -10.59 -15.22
CA SER A 138 6.06 -10.11 -14.78
C SER A 138 6.32 -8.65 -15.18
N ASP A 139 5.92 -8.24 -16.38
CA ASP A 139 6.19 -6.90 -16.91
C ASP A 139 5.39 -5.86 -16.14
N LEU A 140 4.11 -6.14 -15.90
CA LEU A 140 3.24 -5.26 -15.12
C LEU A 140 3.65 -5.20 -13.65
N SER A 141 4.14 -6.32 -13.09
CA SER A 141 4.70 -6.35 -11.74
C SER A 141 5.93 -5.48 -11.62
N HIS A 142 6.86 -5.55 -12.59
CA HIS A 142 8.06 -4.71 -12.61
C HIS A 142 7.69 -3.22 -12.67
N HIS A 143 6.76 -2.86 -13.56
CA HIS A 143 6.31 -1.48 -13.70
C HIS A 143 5.67 -0.94 -12.40
N LEU A 144 4.93 -1.77 -11.67
CA LEU A 144 4.37 -1.41 -10.37
C LEU A 144 5.45 -1.14 -9.32
N ILE A 145 6.51 -1.96 -9.29
CA ILE A 145 7.66 -1.72 -8.42
C ILE A 145 8.37 -0.42 -8.77
N ASP A 146 8.57 -0.12 -10.06
CA ASP A 146 9.17 1.14 -10.51
C ASP A 146 8.36 2.35 -10.07
N LEU A 147 7.03 2.27 -10.18
CA LEU A 147 6.14 3.30 -9.66
C LEU A 147 6.31 3.48 -8.16
N PHE A 148 6.29 2.41 -7.37
CA PHE A 148 6.55 2.50 -5.94
C PHE A 148 7.90 3.16 -5.63
N LYS A 149 8.97 2.84 -6.37
CA LYS A 149 10.27 3.51 -6.21
C LYS A 149 10.20 5.03 -6.49
N GLN A 150 9.46 5.44 -7.52
CA GLN A 150 9.25 6.85 -7.81
C GLN A 150 8.54 7.56 -6.65
N PHE A 151 7.45 6.99 -6.13
CA PHE A 151 6.74 7.56 -4.98
C PHE A 151 7.59 7.58 -3.71
N ASN A 152 8.44 6.57 -3.52
CA ASN A 152 9.39 6.55 -2.43
C ASN A 152 10.40 7.71 -2.53
N THR A 153 10.86 8.03 -3.74
CA THR A 153 11.72 9.18 -4.00
C THR A 153 11.02 10.51 -3.66
N TYR A 154 9.70 10.59 -3.80
CA TYR A 154 8.89 11.75 -3.40
C TYR A 154 8.51 11.76 -1.90
N GLY A 155 9.05 10.84 -1.09
CA GLY A 155 8.89 10.83 0.36
C GLY A 155 7.77 9.91 0.89
N THR A 156 7.12 9.13 0.04
CA THR A 156 6.15 8.12 0.48
C THR A 156 6.87 6.89 1.05
N THR A 157 6.55 6.48 2.27
CA THR A 157 7.05 5.20 2.79
C THR A 157 6.22 4.06 2.21
N ILE A 158 6.86 2.97 1.80
CA ILE A 158 6.17 1.82 1.20
C ILE A 158 6.55 0.58 1.98
N ILE A 159 5.54 -0.12 2.50
CA ILE A 159 5.69 -1.43 3.13
C ILE A 159 4.92 -2.43 2.27
N MET A 160 5.66 -3.39 1.73
CA MET A 160 5.12 -4.44 0.88
C MET A 160 5.31 -5.79 1.56
N ALA A 161 4.24 -6.58 1.64
CA ALA A 161 4.31 -8.00 1.93
C ALA A 161 4.24 -8.76 0.60
N THR A 162 5.22 -9.63 0.35
CA THR A 162 5.18 -10.51 -0.82
C THR A 162 5.84 -11.86 -0.56
N HIS A 163 5.33 -12.90 -1.23
CA HIS A 163 5.97 -14.21 -1.38
C HIS A 163 6.73 -14.35 -2.70
N ASN A 164 6.59 -13.39 -3.63
CA ASN A 164 7.30 -13.41 -4.90
C ASN A 164 8.74 -12.93 -4.71
N ARG A 165 9.70 -13.84 -4.95
CA ARG A 165 11.13 -13.55 -4.84
C ARG A 165 11.67 -12.65 -5.94
N GLU A 166 11.03 -12.60 -7.10
CA GLU A 166 11.44 -11.73 -8.21
C GLU A 166 11.24 -10.26 -7.87
N VAL A 167 10.21 -9.92 -7.10
CA VAL A 167 10.01 -8.56 -6.58
C VAL A 167 11.22 -8.07 -5.79
N LEU A 168 11.90 -8.97 -5.06
CA LEU A 168 13.10 -8.64 -4.28
C LEU A 168 14.30 -8.31 -5.19
N SER A 169 14.39 -8.91 -6.39
CA SER A 169 15.48 -8.61 -7.32
C SER A 169 15.26 -7.28 -8.04
N TRP A 170 14.01 -6.86 -8.22
CA TRP A 170 13.67 -5.56 -8.80
C TRP A 170 13.88 -4.41 -7.82
N ALA A 171 13.84 -4.64 -6.50
CA ALA A 171 14.07 -3.63 -5.47
C ALA A 171 15.23 -4.01 -4.51
N PRO A 172 16.48 -4.11 -4.99
CA PRO A 172 17.63 -4.51 -4.17
C PRO A 172 17.96 -3.50 -3.05
N GLU A 173 17.59 -2.24 -3.21
CA GLU A 173 17.74 -1.19 -2.21
C GLU A 173 16.73 -1.31 -1.05
N ALA A 174 15.67 -2.10 -1.23
CA ALA A 174 14.65 -2.27 -0.23
C ALA A 174 15.19 -3.01 1.00
N ARG A 175 14.71 -2.58 2.15
CA ARG A 175 14.97 -3.22 3.43
C ARG A 175 14.09 -4.45 3.59
N GLN A 176 14.70 -5.58 3.95
CA GLN A 176 13.99 -6.85 4.01
C GLN A 176 13.77 -7.33 5.44
N VAL A 177 12.56 -7.85 5.67
CA VAL A 177 12.14 -8.49 6.92
C VAL A 177 11.52 -9.82 6.55
N HIS A 178 12.09 -10.93 7.04
CA HIS A 178 11.54 -12.25 6.82
C HIS A 178 10.65 -12.65 8.00
N LEU A 179 9.35 -12.88 7.75
CA LEU A 179 8.39 -13.24 8.79
C LEU A 179 7.99 -14.71 8.66
N VAL A 180 8.26 -15.50 9.68
CA VAL A 180 7.93 -16.93 9.74
C VAL A 180 7.14 -17.20 11.01
N ARG A 181 5.90 -17.69 10.87
CA ARG A 181 5.01 -18.03 11.99
C ARG A 181 4.83 -16.90 13.03
N GLY A 182 4.87 -15.65 12.58
CA GLY A 182 4.70 -14.47 13.44
C GLY A 182 5.98 -14.00 14.13
N GLU A 183 7.13 -14.61 13.81
CA GLU A 183 8.44 -14.19 14.30
C GLU A 183 9.29 -13.65 13.15
N ILE A 184 10.06 -12.60 13.43
CA ILE A 184 11.03 -12.06 12.47
C ILE A 184 12.27 -12.93 12.54
N GLN A 185 12.67 -13.47 11.39
CA GLN A 185 13.84 -14.32 11.25
C GLN A 185 14.83 -13.69 10.27
N ALA A 186 16.07 -14.19 10.28
CA ALA A 186 17.03 -13.83 9.25
C ALA A 186 16.50 -14.29 7.89
N PRO A 187 16.65 -13.48 6.83
CA PRO A 187 16.27 -13.88 5.49
C PRO A 187 17.09 -15.09 5.04
N PRO A 188 16.53 -15.93 4.14
CA PRO A 188 17.26 -17.07 3.61
C PRO A 188 18.55 -16.64 2.89
N PRO A 189 19.60 -17.49 2.86
CA PRO A 189 20.87 -17.18 2.21
C PRO A 189 20.67 -16.79 0.74
N GLY A 190 21.33 -15.72 0.30
CA GLY A 190 21.25 -15.22 -1.08
C GLY A 190 20.09 -14.26 -1.37
N SER A 191 19.38 -13.78 -0.35
CA SER A 191 18.37 -12.72 -0.51
C SER A 191 19.07 -11.37 -0.82
N PRO A 192 18.70 -10.65 -1.91
CA PRO A 192 19.30 -9.36 -2.24
C PRO A 192 18.96 -8.30 -1.18
N GLY A 193 19.79 -7.26 -1.00
CA GLY A 193 19.44 -6.09 -0.17
C GLY A 193 19.85 -6.12 1.30
N SER A 194 19.64 -4.99 1.98
CA SER A 194 20.04 -4.82 3.40
C SER A 194 18.98 -5.43 4.32
N VAL A 195 19.41 -6.37 5.16
CA VAL A 195 18.56 -6.94 6.21
C VAL A 195 18.30 -5.85 7.23
N LEU A 196 17.03 -5.59 7.52
CA LEU A 196 16.72 -4.84 8.73
C LEU A 196 17.06 -5.73 9.91
N ASP A 197 18.12 -5.37 10.64
CA ASP A 197 18.35 -5.86 11.99
C ASP A 197 17.17 -5.38 12.85
N ALA A 198 16.08 -6.13 12.79
CA ALA A 198 14.99 -6.01 13.73
C ALA A 198 15.53 -6.53 15.06
N LYS A 199 16.30 -5.70 15.78
CA LYS A 199 16.29 -5.82 17.24
C LYS A 199 14.82 -5.80 17.61
N PRO A 200 14.29 -6.86 18.24
CA PRO A 200 12.92 -6.82 18.69
C PRO A 200 12.81 -5.56 19.54
N ILE A 201 11.92 -4.65 19.17
CA ILE A 201 11.49 -3.54 20.03
C ILE A 201 10.64 -4.19 21.14
N ILE A 202 11.28 -5.04 21.92
CA ILE A 202 10.83 -5.61 23.17
C ILE A 202 11.84 -5.08 24.19
N GLY A 203 11.79 -3.77 24.40
CA GLY A 203 12.28 -3.18 25.62
C GLY A 203 11.29 -3.55 26.72
N GLY A 204 11.45 -4.74 27.28
CA GLY A 204 10.80 -5.08 28.54
C GLY A 204 11.31 -4.12 29.61
N ARG A 205 10.43 -3.27 30.14
CA ARG A 205 10.57 -2.81 31.52
C ARG A 205 9.81 -3.80 32.38
N ALA A 206 10.54 -4.69 33.03
CA ALA A 206 10.24 -5.15 34.37
C ALA A 206 11.34 -4.59 35.26
#